data_AF-A0A2V8XX18-F1
#
_entry.id   AF-A0A2V8XX18-F1
#
_cell.length_a   1.000
_cell.length_b   1.000
_cell.length_c   1.000
_cell.angle_alpha   90.00
_cell.angle_beta   90.00
_cell.angle_gamma   90.00
#
_symmetry.space_group_name_H-M   'P 1'
#
loop_
_entity.id
_entity.type
_entity.pdbx_description
1 polymer ?
#
loop_
_entity_poly.entity_id
_entity_poly.type
_entity_poly.pdbx_seq_one_letter_code
_entity_poly.pdbx_strand_id
1 'polypeptide(L)'
;MRNRIFHREFLFRARRVALLFVLAAGLSASQFSPAAFASGAKETVALPAENPGEPGSQHTSAVRNGVLETKDGLTLRVTTDLGAVKITQLDAGAAPVVRYTVHIETDARGPAAMRLLNNYSLKASSTAAGVEITGSLPSQAARSSNAQFWVQFEVAVPRNYSVVVSTEAGDITTGDIGGTASLKTQGGNIFAGRIGGSEIREFSRARPLAKLETEGGHIKVLDVGGDLTAFTGGGFIDAGNIAGDASLHSGGGHIRAGKIGGRADLETAGGNITVGQAGSFVSVHTGGGQIDFGEVRGSVRAQTGGGGIHVMYVSGPMEVESNGGSICLTGVAGAVQAATSGGTIRAWINPEAASGSGLVRLGGASQLASGTGDIIVYLPRNLAANIDATVLNGNERHIEADAALHLTMQGPTNGSGPVHAVAVLHGGGAPLKLRTMGGKIRLQFIDAEVALRESLVREQMDRLNKRLLETGFTPVPLPLAIGLANPQAQPQPEPPKNATDWLEDWLNDLERKFRGSISEDPDDFLRRVTYRTDPSYPALAQRAGIHGFVRLQVRVTKDGRVEVQKVLEGEPALVDAAIDAVKRWRAKPKWVKGKQVDVISTVTFNFLLR
;
A
#
# COMPACT_ATOMS: atom_id res chain seq x y z
N MET A 1 37.89 36.12 29.66
CA MET A 1 38.31 34.83 30.27
C MET A 1 37.10 33.89 30.33
N ARG A 2 37.19 32.79 29.58
CA ARG A 2 36.52 31.47 29.73
C ARG A 2 35.12 31.35 30.37
N ASN A 3 34.16 31.00 29.50
CA ASN A 3 33.22 29.87 29.55
C ASN A 3 32.88 29.24 30.92
N ARG A 4 31.59 29.35 31.29
CA ARG A 4 30.80 28.27 31.91
C ARG A 4 29.38 28.35 31.39
N ILE A 5 28.85 27.19 31.02
CA ILE A 5 27.48 26.66 31.27
C ILE A 5 27.22 25.64 30.17
N PHE A 6 27.13 24.37 30.55
CA PHE A 6 26.22 23.33 30.05
C PHE A 6 26.82 21.97 30.41
N HIS A 7 26.34 21.37 31.51
CA HIS A 7 26.32 19.91 31.73
C HIS A 7 25.23 19.61 32.77
N ARG A 8 24.16 18.94 32.31
CA ARG A 8 23.14 18.22 33.09
C ARG A 8 22.70 17.07 32.17
N GLU A 9 23.25 15.87 32.32
CA GLU A 9 22.76 14.78 33.19
C GLU A 9 21.33 14.32 32.81
N PHE A 10 21.25 13.19 32.09
CA PHE A 10 20.07 12.32 32.04
C PHE A 10 20.54 10.87 32.26
N LEU A 11 20.35 10.39 33.49
CA LEU A 11 20.54 9.00 33.92
C LEU A 11 19.26 8.20 33.66
N PHE A 12 19.36 7.11 32.90
CA PHE A 12 18.29 6.13 32.72
C PHE A 12 18.26 5.13 33.90
N ARG A 13 17.11 5.01 34.56
CA ARG A 13 16.80 3.96 35.54
C ARG A 13 16.45 2.66 34.81
N ALA A 14 17.25 1.61 35.00
CA ALA A 14 16.85 0.23 34.76
C ALA A 14 16.32 -0.37 36.08
N ARG A 15 15.12 -0.95 36.07
CA ARG A 15 14.59 -1.74 37.20
C ARG A 15 14.35 -3.18 36.75
N ARG A 16 15.12 -4.09 37.37
CA ARG A 16 14.96 -5.55 37.37
C ARG A 16 13.65 -5.93 38.06
N VAL A 17 12.96 -6.95 37.55
CA VAL A 17 12.10 -7.83 38.37
C VAL A 17 12.34 -9.27 37.94
N ALA A 18 12.91 -10.05 38.85
CA ALA A 18 12.84 -11.49 38.89
C ALA A 18 12.54 -11.86 40.35
N LEU A 19 11.52 -12.68 40.61
CA LEU A 19 11.50 -13.55 41.77
C LEU A 19 10.56 -14.74 41.58
N LEU A 20 11.11 -15.91 41.90
CA LEU A 20 10.48 -17.21 42.03
C LEU A 20 9.42 -17.27 43.15
N PHE A 21 8.47 -18.20 43.03
CA PHE A 21 7.91 -18.94 44.17
C PHE A 21 7.78 -20.43 43.84
N VAL A 22 8.11 -21.24 44.84
CA VAL A 22 8.32 -22.69 44.88
C VAL A 22 7.23 -23.34 45.73
N LEU A 23 6.81 -24.56 45.33
CA LEU A 23 6.12 -25.67 46.04
C LEU A 23 5.02 -25.38 47.09
N ALA A 24 3.89 -26.08 46.92
CA ALA A 24 3.28 -26.87 48.00
C ALA A 24 2.46 -28.05 47.43
N ALA A 25 2.85 -29.26 47.83
CA ALA A 25 2.10 -30.50 47.68
C ALA A 25 1.24 -30.73 48.93
N GLY A 26 0.11 -31.44 48.81
CA GLY A 26 -0.53 -32.05 49.97
C GLY A 26 -2.03 -32.38 49.86
N LEU A 27 -2.31 -33.68 49.99
CA LEU A 27 -3.52 -34.33 50.53
C LEU A 27 -4.74 -34.61 49.66
N SER A 28 -4.77 -35.89 49.26
CA SER A 28 -5.69 -36.93 49.77
C SER A 28 -6.85 -37.39 48.89
N ALA A 29 -6.76 -38.70 48.65
CA ALA A 29 -7.76 -39.59 48.11
C ALA A 29 -9.04 -39.61 48.96
N SER A 30 -10.17 -39.73 48.28
CA SER A 30 -11.27 -40.55 48.78
C SER A 30 -11.81 -41.40 47.63
N GLN A 31 -11.82 -42.69 47.90
CA GLN A 31 -12.35 -43.76 47.07
C GLN A 31 -13.87 -43.68 47.06
N PHE A 32 -14.51 -43.80 45.89
CA PHE A 32 -15.85 -44.39 45.79
C PHE A 32 -16.00 -45.05 44.42
N SER A 33 -16.11 -46.38 44.44
CA SER A 33 -16.67 -47.21 43.36
C SER A 33 -17.99 -47.82 43.88
N PRO A 34 -18.83 -48.47 43.05
CA PRO A 34 -19.98 -47.83 42.43
C PRO A 34 -21.32 -48.45 42.88
N ALA A 35 -22.42 -47.73 42.70
CA ALA A 35 -23.76 -48.33 42.74
C ALA A 35 -24.33 -48.34 41.32
N ALA A 36 -24.60 -49.55 40.82
CA ALA A 36 -25.39 -49.80 39.63
C ALA A 36 -26.85 -49.41 39.87
N PHE A 37 -27.51 -48.80 38.88
CA PHE A 37 -28.87 -49.16 38.43
C PHE A 37 -29.15 -48.52 37.07
N ALA A 38 -30.05 -49.18 36.35
CA ALA A 38 -30.14 -49.26 34.90
C ALA A 38 -31.03 -48.20 34.22
N SER A 39 -30.74 -48.05 32.92
CA SER A 39 -31.66 -47.85 31.79
C SER A 39 -32.36 -46.50 31.58
N GLY A 40 -32.17 -46.00 30.36
CA GLY A 40 -32.92 -44.89 29.77
C GLY A 40 -32.31 -44.48 28.43
N ALA A 41 -32.20 -45.44 27.50
CA ALA A 41 -31.67 -45.23 26.16
C ALA A 41 -32.59 -44.29 25.35
N LYS A 42 -31.99 -43.33 24.64
CA LYS A 42 -32.52 -42.81 23.37
C LYS A 42 -31.36 -42.78 22.39
N GLU A 43 -31.43 -43.69 21.43
CA GLU A 43 -30.41 -44.04 20.44
C GLU A 43 -29.86 -42.82 19.69
N THR A 44 -28.53 -42.66 19.76
CA THR A 44 -27.74 -41.93 18.79
C THR A 44 -27.50 -42.88 17.61
N VAL A 45 -27.97 -42.50 16.41
CA VAL A 45 -27.68 -43.23 15.17
C VAL A 45 -26.18 -43.17 14.91
N ALA A 46 -25.48 -44.27 15.18
CA ALA A 46 -24.11 -44.50 14.76
C ALA A 46 -24.13 -44.90 13.27
N LEU A 47 -23.55 -44.07 12.40
CA LEU A 47 -23.24 -44.48 11.04
C LEU A 47 -22.00 -45.39 11.07
N PRO A 48 -21.97 -46.50 10.29
CA PRO A 48 -20.86 -47.44 10.30
C PRO A 48 -19.59 -46.83 9.71
N ALA A 49 -18.47 -47.12 10.35
CA ALA A 49 -17.15 -46.85 9.80
C ALA A 49 -16.83 -47.89 8.73
N GLU A 50 -16.78 -47.51 7.45
CA GLU A 50 -16.15 -48.37 6.43
C GLU A 50 -15.79 -47.61 5.13
N ASN A 51 -14.49 -47.51 4.87
CA ASN A 51 -13.87 -48.10 3.69
C ASN A 51 -12.35 -48.24 3.93
N PRO A 52 -11.77 -49.46 3.85
CA PRO A 52 -10.32 -49.62 3.76
C PRO A 52 -9.82 -49.02 2.44
N GLY A 53 -8.75 -48.25 2.50
CA GLY A 53 -8.18 -47.51 1.37
C GLY A 53 -7.92 -48.34 0.11
N GLU A 54 -7.92 -47.64 -1.03
CA GLU A 54 -7.66 -48.17 -2.37
C GLU A 54 -6.41 -49.07 -2.43
N PRO A 55 -6.38 -50.11 -3.28
CA PRO A 55 -5.26 -51.03 -3.37
C PRO A 55 -4.05 -50.31 -4.00
N GLY A 56 -3.15 -49.80 -3.16
CA GLY A 56 -1.91 -49.17 -3.59
C GLY A 56 -1.29 -48.17 -2.61
N SER A 57 -2.01 -47.72 -1.57
CA SER A 57 -1.47 -46.72 -0.63
C SER A 57 -0.56 -47.36 0.42
N GLN A 58 0.67 -46.85 0.55
CA GLN A 58 1.65 -47.26 1.57
C GLN A 58 1.23 -46.88 3.02
N HIS A 59 0.09 -46.23 3.20
CA HIS A 59 -0.42 -45.69 4.47
C HIS A 59 -1.76 -46.32 4.86
N THR A 60 -2.02 -46.41 6.17
CA THR A 60 -3.34 -46.78 6.72
C THR A 60 -4.11 -45.50 7.03
N SER A 61 -5.33 -45.37 6.52
CA SER A 61 -6.17 -44.19 6.70
C SER A 61 -7.47 -44.48 7.44
N ALA A 62 -8.01 -43.47 8.11
CA ALA A 62 -9.35 -43.47 8.68
C ALA A 62 -10.00 -42.10 8.43
N VAL A 63 -11.29 -42.10 8.09
CA VAL A 63 -12.07 -40.87 7.89
C VAL A 63 -13.15 -40.79 8.94
N ARG A 64 -13.25 -39.65 9.62
CA ARG A 64 -14.33 -39.35 10.57
C ARG A 64 -15.08 -38.12 10.10
N ASN A 65 -16.38 -38.25 9.86
CA ASN A 65 -17.21 -37.15 9.39
C ASN A 65 -18.45 -36.94 10.28
N GLY A 66 -19.11 -35.81 10.09
CA GLY A 66 -20.35 -35.51 10.79
C GLY A 66 -20.97 -34.21 10.33
N VAL A 67 -22.26 -34.04 10.66
CA VAL A 67 -23.03 -32.83 10.38
C VAL A 67 -23.65 -32.36 11.67
N LEU A 68 -23.46 -31.08 11.99
CA LEU A 68 -23.99 -30.44 13.18
C LEU A 68 -24.93 -29.31 12.77
N GLU A 69 -26.17 -29.34 13.26
CA GLU A 69 -27.11 -28.25 13.09
C GLU A 69 -26.68 -27.02 13.89
N THR A 70 -26.88 -25.85 13.28
CA THR A 70 -26.45 -24.59 13.88
C THR A 70 -27.27 -23.41 13.33
N LYS A 71 -26.91 -22.18 13.70
CA LYS A 71 -27.55 -20.95 13.23
C LYS A 71 -26.54 -19.99 12.63
N ASP A 72 -26.95 -19.12 11.74
CA ASP A 72 -26.08 -18.09 11.17
C ASP A 72 -25.57 -17.11 12.24
N GLY A 73 -24.38 -16.56 12.02
CA GLY A 73 -23.77 -15.57 12.92
C GLY A 73 -23.07 -16.14 14.16
N LEU A 74 -23.00 -17.47 14.31
CA LEU A 74 -22.30 -18.12 15.42
C LEU A 74 -20.81 -18.34 15.11
N THR A 75 -20.10 -18.96 16.06
CA THR A 75 -18.65 -19.19 15.95
C THR A 75 -18.31 -20.66 15.76
N LEU A 76 -17.44 -20.98 14.81
CA LEU A 76 -16.75 -22.25 14.74
C LEU A 76 -15.47 -22.16 15.59
N ARG A 77 -15.30 -23.08 16.53
CA ARG A 77 -14.05 -23.28 17.28
C ARG A 77 -13.44 -24.62 16.90
N VAL A 78 -12.25 -24.59 16.31
CA VAL A 78 -11.45 -25.79 16.04
C VAL A 78 -10.17 -25.71 16.87
N THR A 79 -9.99 -26.69 17.76
CA THR A 79 -8.77 -26.84 18.55
C THR A 79 -8.17 -28.19 18.22
N THR A 80 -6.93 -28.21 17.73
CA THR A 80 -6.22 -29.46 17.45
C THR A 80 -4.76 -29.37 17.84
N ASP A 81 -4.17 -30.48 18.28
CA ASP A 81 -2.73 -30.57 18.51
C ASP A 81 -1.97 -30.81 17.20
N LEU A 82 -2.56 -31.59 16.30
CA LEU A 82 -1.95 -31.98 15.03
C LEU A 82 -2.96 -31.79 13.90
N GLY A 83 -2.48 -31.27 12.78
CA GLY A 83 -3.17 -31.34 11.50
C GLY A 83 -3.42 -30.00 10.83
N ALA A 84 -3.47 -30.06 9.50
CA ALA A 84 -3.88 -28.94 8.69
C ALA A 84 -5.40 -28.74 8.81
N VAL A 85 -5.82 -27.47 8.85
CA VAL A 85 -7.24 -27.11 8.96
C VAL A 85 -7.64 -26.32 7.73
N LYS A 86 -8.55 -26.90 6.95
CA LYS A 86 -9.14 -26.30 5.76
C LYS A 86 -10.60 -25.94 6.03
N ILE A 87 -10.90 -24.65 5.99
CA ILE A 87 -12.25 -24.12 6.20
C ILE A 87 -12.80 -23.59 4.89
N THR A 88 -13.99 -24.03 4.52
CA THR A 88 -14.71 -23.60 3.32
C THR A 88 -16.07 -23.05 3.70
N GLN A 89 -16.58 -22.11 2.91
CA GLN A 89 -17.95 -21.63 3.08
C GLN A 89 -18.93 -22.49 2.31
N LEU A 90 -20.13 -22.67 2.87
CA LEU A 90 -21.27 -23.26 2.18
C LEU A 90 -21.84 -22.30 1.12
N ASP A 91 -22.49 -22.89 0.11
CA ASP A 91 -23.16 -22.17 -0.96
C ASP A 91 -24.27 -21.24 -0.43
N ALA A 92 -24.56 -20.18 -1.20
CA ALA A 92 -25.60 -19.23 -0.85
C ALA A 92 -26.97 -19.93 -0.76
N GLY A 93 -27.67 -19.78 0.37
CA GLY A 93 -28.99 -20.40 0.59
C GLY A 93 -28.96 -21.84 1.11
N ALA A 94 -27.78 -22.41 1.38
CA ALA A 94 -27.67 -23.69 2.07
C ALA A 94 -28.18 -23.58 3.52
N ALA A 95 -28.73 -24.68 4.04
CA ALA A 95 -29.13 -24.75 5.45
C ALA A 95 -27.92 -24.50 6.38
N PRO A 96 -28.12 -23.82 7.53
CA PRO A 96 -27.05 -23.48 8.46
C PRO A 96 -26.59 -24.73 9.22
N VAL A 97 -25.75 -25.52 8.59
CA VAL A 97 -25.11 -26.70 9.18
C VAL A 97 -23.59 -26.54 9.11
N VAL A 98 -22.88 -27.13 10.07
CA VAL A 98 -21.43 -27.33 9.94
C VAL A 98 -21.20 -28.76 9.52
N ARG A 99 -20.51 -28.94 8.39
CA ARG A 99 -20.07 -30.27 7.92
C ARG A 99 -18.58 -30.39 8.19
N TYR A 100 -18.16 -31.46 8.84
CA TYR A 100 -16.74 -31.72 9.04
C TYR A 100 -16.37 -33.09 8.52
N THR A 101 -15.17 -33.18 7.96
CA THR A 101 -14.51 -34.42 7.56
C THR A 101 -13.07 -34.35 8.07
N VAL A 102 -12.66 -35.34 8.85
CA VAL A 102 -11.30 -35.45 9.39
C VAL A 102 -10.66 -36.69 8.78
N HIS A 103 -9.65 -36.46 7.94
CA HIS A 103 -8.82 -37.49 7.35
C HIS A 103 -7.63 -37.72 8.27
N ILE A 104 -7.42 -38.97 8.68
CA ILE A 104 -6.36 -39.38 9.60
C ILE A 104 -5.55 -40.45 8.89
N GLU A 105 -4.25 -40.25 8.74
CA GLU A 105 -3.34 -41.16 8.06
C GLU A 105 -2.11 -41.47 8.91
N THR A 106 -1.58 -42.69 8.77
CA THR A 106 -0.32 -43.09 9.38
C THR A 106 0.45 -44.06 8.49
N ASP A 107 1.78 -43.95 8.51
CA ASP A 107 2.70 -44.90 7.88
C ASP A 107 2.92 -46.18 8.71
N ALA A 108 2.41 -46.19 9.96
CA ALA A 108 2.42 -47.37 10.81
C ALA A 108 1.65 -48.52 10.14
N ARG A 109 2.10 -49.76 10.41
CA ARG A 109 1.51 -50.97 9.84
C ARG A 109 0.96 -51.90 10.90
N GLY A 110 -0.01 -52.71 10.50
CA GLY A 110 -0.58 -53.77 11.34
C GLY A 110 -1.26 -53.23 12.61
N PRO A 111 -1.19 -53.95 13.74
CA PRO A 111 -1.90 -53.58 14.96
C PRO A 111 -1.50 -52.22 15.55
N ALA A 112 -0.27 -51.76 15.27
CA ALA A 112 0.21 -50.46 15.73
C ALA A 112 -0.56 -49.30 15.07
N ALA A 113 -0.88 -49.43 13.77
CA ALA A 113 -1.65 -48.44 13.02
C ALA A 113 -3.06 -48.27 13.61
N MET A 114 -3.76 -49.38 13.84
CA MET A 114 -5.11 -49.37 14.41
C MET A 114 -5.13 -48.76 15.82
N ARG A 115 -4.10 -49.00 16.64
CA ARG A 115 -3.98 -48.37 17.97
C ARG A 115 -3.85 -46.86 17.87
N LEU A 116 -3.01 -46.34 16.97
CA LEU A 116 -2.86 -44.90 16.78
C LEU A 116 -4.16 -44.25 16.29
N LEU A 117 -4.81 -44.85 15.29
CA LEU A 117 -6.07 -44.35 14.74
C LEU A 117 -7.20 -44.35 15.78
N ASN A 118 -7.25 -45.37 16.65
CA ASN A 118 -8.26 -45.46 17.71
C ASN A 118 -7.97 -44.53 18.89
N ASN A 119 -6.69 -44.27 19.19
CA ASN A 119 -6.28 -43.38 20.26
C ASN A 119 -6.50 -41.90 19.94
N TYR A 120 -6.66 -41.54 18.67
CA TYR A 120 -7.01 -40.18 18.28
C TYR A 120 -8.42 -39.82 18.76
N SER A 121 -8.52 -38.85 19.67
CA SER A 121 -9.79 -38.36 20.19
C SER A 121 -10.30 -37.22 19.32
N LEU A 122 -11.48 -37.41 18.73
CA LEU A 122 -12.20 -36.37 18.00
C LEU A 122 -13.53 -36.15 18.70
N LYS A 123 -13.78 -34.93 19.18
CA LYS A 123 -15.03 -34.52 19.79
C LYS A 123 -15.60 -33.38 18.97
N ALA A 124 -16.86 -33.49 18.57
CA ALA A 124 -17.58 -32.43 17.88
C ALA A 124 -18.92 -32.23 18.59
N SER A 125 -19.24 -30.98 18.95
CA SER A 125 -20.48 -30.66 19.66
C SER A 125 -21.06 -29.33 19.21
N SER A 126 -22.39 -29.26 19.19
CA SER A 126 -23.13 -28.02 18.97
C SER A 126 -23.43 -27.37 20.33
N THR A 127 -23.08 -26.10 20.47
CA THR A 127 -23.22 -25.30 21.69
C THR A 127 -24.07 -24.06 21.41
N ALA A 128 -24.49 -23.35 22.44
CA ALA A 128 -25.23 -22.09 22.26
C ALA A 128 -24.43 -21.01 21.51
N ALA A 129 -23.09 -21.09 21.51
CA ALA A 129 -22.19 -20.14 20.86
C ALA A 129 -21.80 -20.54 19.42
N GLY A 130 -22.20 -21.73 18.95
CA GLY A 130 -21.85 -22.29 17.66
C GLY A 130 -21.30 -23.72 17.79
N VAL A 131 -20.33 -24.08 16.97
CA VAL A 131 -19.82 -25.45 16.88
C VAL A 131 -18.39 -25.53 17.41
N GLU A 132 -18.13 -26.52 18.25
CA GLU A 132 -16.80 -26.81 18.78
C GLU A 132 -16.32 -28.18 18.31
N ILE A 133 -15.13 -28.21 17.69
CA ILE A 133 -14.44 -29.40 17.22
C ILE A 133 -13.08 -29.44 17.92
N THR A 134 -12.82 -30.52 18.64
CA THR A 134 -11.56 -30.77 19.34
C THR A 134 -10.93 -32.06 18.86
N GLY A 135 -9.72 -31.96 18.33
CA GLY A 135 -8.84 -33.08 18.00
C GLY A 135 -7.68 -33.15 18.97
N SER A 136 -7.37 -34.33 19.49
CA SER A 136 -6.17 -34.52 20.31
C SER A 136 -5.65 -35.95 20.21
N LEU A 137 -4.34 -36.08 20.03
CA LEU A 137 -3.58 -37.31 20.18
C LEU A 137 -2.83 -37.28 21.52
N PRO A 138 -3.19 -38.12 22.49
CA PRO A 138 -2.50 -38.17 23.78
C PRO A 138 -0.99 -38.37 23.62
N SER A 139 -0.18 -37.56 24.33
CA SER A 139 1.28 -37.52 24.18
C SER A 139 2.01 -38.83 24.49
N GLN A 140 1.40 -39.75 25.26
CA GLN A 140 1.90 -41.12 25.43
C GLN A 140 1.78 -41.97 24.16
N ALA A 141 0.73 -41.78 23.36
CA ALA A 141 0.53 -42.49 22.10
C ALA A 141 1.51 -41.99 21.04
N ALA A 142 1.70 -40.68 20.93
CA ALA A 142 2.63 -40.05 19.98
C ALA A 142 4.11 -40.44 20.22
N ARG A 143 4.53 -40.65 21.48
CA ARG A 143 5.90 -41.09 21.81
C ARG A 143 6.14 -42.60 21.64
N SER A 144 5.08 -43.40 21.55
CA SER A 144 5.19 -44.86 21.52
C SER A 144 5.44 -45.44 20.13
N SER A 145 5.20 -44.67 19.07
CA SER A 145 5.37 -45.08 17.69
C SER A 145 6.36 -44.17 16.97
N ASN A 146 7.42 -44.75 16.41
CA ASN A 146 8.37 -44.05 15.52
C ASN A 146 7.75 -43.81 14.12
N ALA A 147 6.44 -43.57 14.08
CA ALA A 147 5.58 -43.52 12.91
C ALA A 147 5.10 -42.08 12.68
N GLN A 148 5.01 -41.70 11.42
CA GLN A 148 4.44 -40.42 11.03
C GLN A 148 2.91 -40.50 11.07
N PHE A 149 2.31 -39.39 11.49
CA PHE A 149 0.86 -39.26 11.69
C PHE A 149 0.41 -37.94 11.07
N TRP A 150 -0.54 -38.02 10.15
CA TRP A 150 -1.08 -36.86 9.45
C TRP A 150 -2.57 -36.74 9.73
N VAL A 151 -3.02 -35.52 9.97
CA VAL A 151 -4.42 -35.19 10.18
C VAL A 151 -4.80 -34.01 9.29
N GLN A 152 -5.91 -34.11 8.60
CA GLN A 152 -6.47 -33.02 7.80
C GLN A 152 -7.93 -32.82 8.17
N PHE A 153 -8.25 -31.63 8.66
CA PHE A 153 -9.61 -31.20 8.94
C PHE A 153 -10.14 -30.44 7.73
N GLU A 154 -11.25 -30.91 7.17
CA GLU A 154 -12.04 -30.16 6.20
C GLU A 154 -13.36 -29.80 6.84
N VAL A 155 -13.60 -28.50 7.06
CA VAL A 155 -14.80 -28.00 7.72
C VAL A 155 -15.51 -27.01 6.81
N ALA A 156 -16.77 -27.29 6.47
CA ALA A 156 -17.63 -26.38 5.74
C ALA A 156 -18.54 -25.64 6.73
N VAL A 157 -18.51 -24.31 6.70
CA VAL A 157 -19.27 -23.43 7.58
C VAL A 157 -20.25 -22.54 6.82
N PRO A 158 -21.35 -22.09 7.44
CA PRO A 158 -22.21 -21.06 6.85
C PRO A 158 -21.46 -19.72 6.67
N ARG A 159 -21.91 -18.89 5.72
CA ARG A 159 -21.18 -17.69 5.28
C ARG A 159 -20.88 -16.67 6.39
N ASN A 160 -21.84 -16.45 7.29
CA ASN A 160 -21.74 -15.43 8.35
C ASN A 160 -21.08 -15.93 9.64
N TYR A 161 -20.29 -17.01 9.56
CA TYR A 161 -19.61 -17.56 10.72
C TYR A 161 -18.38 -16.76 11.11
N SER A 162 -18.17 -16.62 12.41
CA SER A 162 -16.86 -16.32 12.96
C SER A 162 -16.05 -17.62 13.11
N VAL A 163 -14.74 -17.53 12.96
CA VAL A 163 -13.85 -18.69 12.92
C VAL A 163 -12.73 -18.49 13.93
N VAL A 164 -12.59 -19.45 14.85
CA VAL A 164 -11.49 -19.53 15.80
C VAL A 164 -10.79 -20.86 15.60
N VAL A 165 -9.56 -20.83 15.10
CA VAL A 165 -8.75 -22.03 14.87
C VAL A 165 -7.47 -21.92 15.67
N SER A 166 -7.19 -22.94 16.46
CA SER A 166 -5.91 -23.12 17.14
C SER A 166 -5.37 -24.50 16.80
N THR A 167 -4.24 -24.54 16.11
CA THR A 167 -3.48 -25.77 15.85
C THR A 167 -2.06 -25.65 16.40
N GLU A 168 -1.49 -26.69 16.99
CA GLU A 168 -0.06 -26.66 17.33
C GLU A 168 0.79 -26.95 16.08
N ALA A 169 0.32 -27.83 15.19
CA ALA A 169 1.05 -28.18 13.97
C ALA A 169 0.13 -28.28 12.76
N GLY A 170 0.55 -27.67 11.64
CA GLY A 170 -0.15 -27.73 10.36
C GLY A 170 -0.63 -26.37 9.87
N ASP A 171 -0.92 -26.33 8.57
CA ASP A 171 -1.35 -25.12 7.87
C ASP A 171 -2.83 -24.84 8.14
N ILE A 172 -3.18 -23.57 8.25
CA ILE A 172 -4.57 -23.12 8.33
C ILE A 172 -4.91 -22.47 6.98
N THR A 173 -5.81 -23.09 6.24
CA THR A 173 -6.34 -22.54 5.00
C THR A 173 -7.82 -22.23 5.19
N THR A 174 -8.22 -21.00 4.97
CA THR A 174 -9.62 -20.59 5.04
C THR A 174 -10.01 -19.92 3.72
N GLY A 175 -11.23 -20.20 3.25
CA GLY A 175 -11.87 -19.41 2.21
C GLY A 175 -12.24 -18.01 2.73
N ASP A 176 -13.29 -17.43 2.18
CA ASP A 176 -13.84 -16.19 2.73
C ASP A 176 -14.48 -16.45 4.12
N ILE A 177 -14.40 -15.50 5.02
CA ILE A 177 -14.96 -15.55 6.38
C ILE A 177 -15.85 -14.32 6.54
N GLY A 178 -17.15 -14.52 6.68
CA GLY A 178 -18.09 -13.40 6.83
C GLY A 178 -18.03 -12.72 8.19
N GLY A 179 -17.62 -13.43 9.24
CA GLY A 179 -17.47 -12.90 10.60
C GLY A 179 -16.04 -12.49 10.97
N THR A 180 -15.71 -12.66 12.25
CA THR A 180 -14.34 -12.46 12.77
C THR A 180 -13.49 -13.70 12.55
N ALA A 181 -12.17 -13.53 12.43
CA ALA A 181 -11.22 -14.64 12.32
C ALA A 181 -10.14 -14.55 13.39
N SER A 182 -9.93 -15.62 14.14
CA SER A 182 -8.79 -15.80 15.05
C SER A 182 -8.08 -17.10 14.70
N LEU A 183 -7.02 -17.01 13.90
CA LEU A 183 -6.28 -18.16 13.38
C LEU A 183 -4.90 -18.21 14.03
N LYS A 184 -4.61 -19.30 14.73
CA LYS A 184 -3.33 -19.51 15.41
C LYS A 184 -2.73 -20.86 15.06
N THR A 185 -1.49 -20.85 14.62
CA THR A 185 -0.66 -22.05 14.42
C THR A 185 0.71 -21.85 15.07
N GLN A 186 1.43 -22.90 15.47
CA GLN A 186 2.84 -22.71 15.87
C GLN A 186 3.75 -22.82 14.64
N GLY A 187 3.68 -23.93 13.89
CA GLY A 187 4.62 -24.19 12.80
C GLY A 187 4.11 -23.86 11.39
N GLY A 188 2.80 -23.85 11.17
CA GLY A 188 2.22 -23.83 9.83
C GLY A 188 2.02 -22.44 9.22
N ASN A 189 1.69 -22.42 7.94
CA ASN A 189 1.26 -21.23 7.22
C ASN A 189 -0.21 -20.93 7.49
N ILE A 190 -0.56 -19.65 7.44
CA ILE A 190 -1.96 -19.20 7.47
C ILE A 190 -2.28 -18.59 6.12
N PHE A 191 -3.23 -19.18 5.41
CA PHE A 191 -3.86 -18.60 4.23
C PHE A 191 -5.32 -18.31 4.55
N ALA A 192 -5.74 -17.06 4.37
CA ALA A 192 -7.13 -16.66 4.50
C ALA A 192 -7.60 -15.91 3.27
N GLY A 193 -8.86 -16.16 2.88
CA GLY A 193 -9.57 -15.37 1.87
C GLY A 193 -9.91 -13.97 2.40
N ARG A 194 -11.09 -13.48 2.06
CA ARG A 194 -11.60 -12.21 2.59
C ARG A 194 -12.18 -12.40 3.98
N ILE A 195 -11.82 -11.54 4.92
CA ILE A 195 -12.32 -11.57 6.30
C ILE A 195 -13.17 -10.34 6.55
N GLY A 196 -14.42 -10.53 6.93
CA GLY A 196 -15.43 -9.49 7.07
C GLY A 196 -16.36 -9.44 5.87
N GLY A 197 -17.64 -9.76 6.10
CA GLY A 197 -18.69 -9.63 5.10
C GLY A 197 -19.00 -8.19 4.71
N SER A 198 -19.64 -8.03 3.55
CA SER A 198 -20.06 -6.75 2.97
C SER A 198 -21.15 -6.00 3.74
N GLU A 199 -21.74 -6.58 4.79
CA GLU A 199 -22.89 -6.04 5.54
C GLU A 199 -22.56 -5.60 6.98
N ILE A 200 -21.29 -5.44 7.31
CA ILE A 200 -20.90 -5.17 8.69
C ILE A 200 -20.98 -3.67 8.98
N ARG A 201 -22.17 -3.25 9.43
CA ARG A 201 -22.40 -1.96 10.08
C ARG A 201 -22.02 -2.09 11.56
N GLU A 202 -21.04 -1.30 11.98
CA GLU A 202 -20.60 -1.11 13.37
C GLU A 202 -20.00 -2.33 14.08
N PHE A 203 -18.68 -2.50 13.96
CA PHE A 203 -17.93 -3.11 15.05
C PHE A 203 -17.45 -2.03 16.02
N SER A 204 -17.66 -2.31 17.30
CA SER A 204 -17.01 -1.62 18.40
C SER A 204 -15.50 -1.66 18.20
N ARG A 205 -14.82 -0.50 18.25
CA ARG A 205 -13.35 -0.29 18.09
C ARG A 205 -12.46 -1.10 19.07
N ALA A 206 -13.00 -2.08 19.77
CA ALA A 206 -12.36 -2.78 20.88
C ALA A 206 -11.80 -4.17 20.53
N ARG A 207 -12.10 -4.74 19.35
CA ARG A 207 -11.53 -6.03 18.93
C ARG A 207 -11.18 -6.03 17.44
N PRO A 208 -9.99 -6.54 17.06
CA PRO A 208 -9.64 -6.68 15.66
C PRO A 208 -10.56 -7.70 14.98
N LEU A 209 -10.92 -7.41 13.74
CA LEU A 209 -11.77 -8.29 12.93
C LEU A 209 -11.02 -9.59 12.56
N ALA A 210 -9.72 -9.45 12.30
CA ALA A 210 -8.83 -10.55 11.96
C ALA A 210 -7.61 -10.56 12.89
N LYS A 211 -7.37 -11.70 13.55
CA LYS A 211 -6.20 -11.95 14.38
C LYS A 211 -5.51 -13.23 13.89
N LEU A 212 -4.31 -13.08 13.31
CA LEU A 212 -3.56 -14.16 12.67
C LEU A 212 -2.18 -14.30 13.34
N GLU A 213 -1.88 -15.47 13.91
CA GLU A 213 -0.62 -15.72 14.63
C GLU A 213 0.05 -17.03 14.15
N THR A 214 1.33 -16.95 13.79
CA THR A 214 2.18 -18.12 13.53
C THR A 214 3.58 -17.91 14.10
N GLU A 215 4.28 -18.95 14.57
CA GLU A 215 5.66 -18.80 15.02
C GLU A 215 6.64 -19.00 13.84
N GLY A 216 6.41 -20.01 12.99
CA GLY A 216 7.33 -20.36 11.91
C GLY A 216 6.86 -20.02 10.49
N GLY A 217 5.56 -20.06 10.23
CA GLY A 217 5.02 -20.00 8.87
C GLY A 217 4.76 -18.59 8.35
N HIS A 218 4.28 -18.51 7.11
CA HIS A 218 3.89 -17.26 6.46
C HIS A 218 2.40 -16.97 6.67
N ILE A 219 2.05 -15.69 6.67
CA ILE A 219 0.64 -15.26 6.72
C ILE A 219 0.30 -14.61 5.38
N LYS A 220 -0.74 -15.11 4.72
CA LYS A 220 -1.36 -14.50 3.55
C LYS A 220 -2.84 -14.28 3.81
N VAL A 221 -3.29 -13.04 3.63
CA VAL A 221 -4.71 -12.68 3.72
C VAL A 221 -5.08 -11.81 2.52
N LEU A 222 -6.21 -12.11 1.86
CA LEU A 222 -6.64 -11.34 0.70
C LEU A 222 -7.11 -9.94 1.10
N ASP A 223 -8.29 -9.82 1.69
CA ASP A 223 -8.84 -8.53 2.11
C ASP A 223 -9.42 -8.64 3.52
N VAL A 224 -9.34 -7.57 4.29
CA VAL A 224 -9.91 -7.47 5.64
C VAL A 224 -10.81 -6.24 5.71
N GLY A 225 -12.10 -6.47 5.96
CA GLY A 225 -13.13 -5.43 6.04
C GLY A 225 -13.08 -4.55 7.31
N GLY A 226 -12.08 -4.75 8.17
CA GLY A 226 -11.90 -4.05 9.44
C GLY A 226 -10.44 -4.08 9.88
N ASP A 227 -10.20 -4.15 11.19
CA ASP A 227 -8.83 -4.12 11.74
C ASP A 227 -8.15 -5.50 11.62
N LEU A 228 -6.86 -5.51 11.27
CA LEU A 228 -6.02 -6.70 11.16
C LEU A 228 -4.86 -6.64 12.15
N THR A 229 -4.71 -7.71 12.94
CA THR A 229 -3.49 -8.00 13.69
C THR A 229 -2.86 -9.27 13.17
N ALA A 230 -1.63 -9.19 12.67
CA ALA A 230 -0.89 -10.35 12.15
C ALA A 230 0.50 -10.41 12.79
N PHE A 231 0.87 -11.60 13.27
CA PHE A 231 2.19 -11.87 13.85
C PHE A 231 2.79 -13.14 13.26
N THR A 232 4.03 -13.05 12.78
CA THR A 232 4.83 -14.22 12.39
C THR A 232 6.22 -14.16 13.02
N GLY A 233 6.71 -15.26 13.59
CA GLY A 233 8.05 -15.31 14.16
C GLY A 233 9.18 -15.40 13.13
N GLY A 234 8.97 -16.07 11.99
CA GLY A 234 10.01 -16.27 10.96
C GLY A 234 9.57 -16.03 9.51
N GLY A 235 8.27 -15.90 9.26
CA GLY A 235 7.71 -15.82 7.93
C GLY A 235 7.49 -14.40 7.41
N PHE A 236 6.99 -14.29 6.17
CA PHE A 236 6.50 -13.03 5.62
C PHE A 236 4.99 -12.87 5.88
N ILE A 237 4.53 -11.62 5.82
CA ILE A 237 3.12 -11.25 5.88
C ILE A 237 2.75 -10.58 4.57
N ASP A 238 1.84 -11.16 3.80
CA ASP A 238 1.19 -10.49 2.67
C ASP A 238 -0.29 -10.26 3.01
N ALA A 239 -0.70 -8.99 3.04
CA ALA A 239 -2.08 -8.58 3.20
C ALA A 239 -2.51 -7.72 2.01
N GLY A 240 -3.69 -7.94 1.43
CA GLY A 240 -4.23 -7.05 0.39
C GLY A 240 -4.83 -5.78 0.98
N ASN A 241 -6.15 -5.59 0.88
CA ASN A 241 -6.79 -4.36 1.37
C ASN A 241 -7.31 -4.52 2.79
N ILE A 242 -6.91 -3.62 3.68
CA ILE A 242 -7.33 -3.54 5.08
C ILE A 242 -8.15 -2.25 5.23
N ALA A 243 -9.44 -2.36 5.52
CA ALA A 243 -10.32 -1.20 5.64
C ALA A 243 -10.07 -0.40 6.94
N GLY A 244 -9.67 -1.09 8.02
CA GLY A 244 -9.41 -0.50 9.34
C GLY A 244 -7.92 -0.31 9.64
N ASP A 245 -7.57 -0.46 10.92
CA ASP A 245 -6.20 -0.38 11.43
C ASP A 245 -5.42 -1.68 11.17
N ALA A 246 -4.13 -1.57 10.90
CA ALA A 246 -3.26 -2.70 10.61
C ALA A 246 -2.07 -2.73 11.58
N SER A 247 -1.88 -3.86 12.27
CA SER A 247 -0.76 -4.13 13.17
C SER A 247 -0.06 -5.40 12.70
N LEU A 248 1.01 -5.27 11.90
CA LEU A 248 1.70 -6.39 11.25
C LEU A 248 3.13 -6.51 11.77
N HIS A 249 3.47 -7.64 12.38
CA HIS A 249 4.77 -7.87 12.99
C HIS A 249 5.40 -9.16 12.45
N SER A 250 6.63 -9.08 11.97
CA SER A 250 7.40 -10.23 11.49
C SER A 250 8.76 -10.32 12.17
N GLY A 251 9.14 -11.49 12.69
CA GLY A 251 10.46 -11.68 13.28
C GLY A 251 11.61 -11.76 12.27
N GLY A 252 11.36 -11.75 10.96
CA GLY A 252 12.44 -11.72 9.96
C GLY A 252 12.03 -11.67 8.48
N GLY A 253 10.78 -11.97 8.15
CA GLY A 253 10.30 -11.93 6.78
C GLY A 253 9.81 -10.55 6.33
N HIS A 254 9.45 -10.47 5.05
CA HIS A 254 8.92 -9.27 4.42
C HIS A 254 7.49 -8.97 4.88
N ILE A 255 7.12 -7.69 4.89
CA ILE A 255 5.73 -7.29 5.11
C ILE A 255 5.26 -6.55 3.86
N ARG A 256 4.17 -7.02 3.27
CA ARG A 256 3.49 -6.35 2.14
C ARG A 256 2.05 -6.09 2.50
N ALA A 257 1.62 -4.84 2.31
CA ALA A 257 0.25 -4.43 2.46
C ALA A 257 -0.22 -3.63 1.23
N GLY A 258 -1.38 -3.97 0.67
CA GLY A 258 -1.96 -3.27 -0.47
C GLY A 258 -2.44 -1.87 -0.10
N LYS A 259 -3.59 -1.79 0.57
CA LYS A 259 -4.19 -0.55 1.06
C LYS A 259 -4.54 -0.67 2.53
N ILE A 260 -4.22 0.35 3.33
CA ILE A 260 -4.59 0.43 4.75
C ILE A 260 -5.44 1.68 4.93
N GLY A 261 -6.71 1.52 5.30
CA GLY A 261 -7.65 2.62 5.50
C GLY A 261 -7.38 3.41 6.79
N GLY A 262 -6.98 2.73 7.85
CA GLY A 262 -6.70 3.30 9.17
C GLY A 262 -5.22 3.55 9.45
N ARG A 263 -4.84 3.39 10.72
CA ARG A 263 -3.47 3.46 11.21
C ARG A 263 -2.71 2.18 10.84
N ALA A 264 -1.48 2.32 10.36
CA ALA A 264 -0.58 1.21 10.10
C ALA A 264 0.58 1.20 11.11
N ASP A 265 0.79 0.07 11.76
CA ASP A 265 1.96 -0.21 12.58
C ASP A 265 2.64 -1.49 12.07
N LEU A 266 3.82 -1.35 11.47
CA LEU A 266 4.50 -2.42 10.76
C LEU A 266 5.92 -2.58 11.29
N GLU A 267 6.28 -3.77 11.76
CA GLU A 267 7.59 -4.04 12.33
C GLU A 267 8.19 -5.33 11.76
N THR A 268 9.46 -5.28 11.34
CA THR A 268 10.23 -6.48 10.99
C THR A 268 11.67 -6.42 11.47
N ALA A 269 12.24 -7.54 11.90
CA ALA A 269 13.63 -7.55 12.34
C ALA A 269 14.63 -7.35 11.18
N GLY A 270 14.28 -7.73 9.96
CA GLY A 270 15.22 -7.66 8.82
C GLY A 270 14.60 -7.64 7.43
N GLY A 271 13.31 -7.93 7.30
CA GLY A 271 12.64 -7.91 6.01
C GLY A 271 12.41 -6.51 5.44
N ASN A 272 12.25 -6.44 4.13
CA ASN A 272 11.67 -5.28 3.46
C ASN A 272 10.20 -5.08 3.84
N ILE A 273 9.78 -3.82 3.95
CA ILE A 273 8.37 -3.45 4.17
C ILE A 273 7.90 -2.66 2.95
N THR A 274 6.78 -3.08 2.37
CA THR A 274 6.16 -2.42 1.22
C THR A 274 4.69 -2.14 1.50
N VAL A 275 4.28 -0.88 1.38
CA VAL A 275 2.88 -0.45 1.55
C VAL A 275 2.45 0.34 0.33
N GLY A 276 1.39 -0.11 -0.34
CA GLY A 276 0.87 0.56 -1.54
C GLY A 276 0.20 1.90 -1.21
N GLN A 277 -0.83 1.87 -0.37
CA GLN A 277 -1.57 3.07 0.04
C GLN A 277 -1.90 3.05 1.54
N ALA A 278 -1.78 4.19 2.21
CA ALA A 278 -2.20 4.34 3.60
C ALA A 278 -3.03 5.62 3.81
N GLY A 279 -4.16 5.49 4.52
CA GLY A 279 -5.14 6.56 4.70
C GLY A 279 -4.84 7.53 5.84
N SER A 280 -4.11 7.08 6.88
CA SER A 280 -3.88 7.84 8.11
C SER A 280 -2.40 7.82 8.53
N PHE A 281 -2.12 7.62 9.82
CA PHE A 281 -0.77 7.53 10.36
C PHE A 281 -0.11 6.18 10.07
N VAL A 282 1.15 6.20 9.64
CA VAL A 282 1.95 5.02 9.33
C VAL A 282 3.22 5.04 10.16
N SER A 283 3.40 4.01 11.00
CA SER A 283 4.58 3.75 11.82
C SER A 283 5.25 2.48 11.29
N VAL A 284 6.51 2.59 10.88
CA VAL A 284 7.25 1.48 10.28
C VAL A 284 8.66 1.39 10.83
N HIS A 285 9.03 0.19 11.28
CA HIS A 285 10.36 -0.10 11.80
C HIS A 285 10.91 -1.37 11.14
N THR A 286 12.14 -1.30 10.61
CA THR A 286 12.86 -2.47 10.14
C THR A 286 14.31 -2.47 10.62
N GLY A 287 14.83 -3.62 11.04
CA GLY A 287 16.23 -3.70 11.49
C GLY A 287 17.25 -3.59 10.36
N GLY A 288 16.89 -3.94 9.11
CA GLY A 288 17.84 -3.90 7.99
C GLY A 288 17.26 -3.85 6.59
N GLY A 289 15.95 -4.04 6.43
CA GLY A 289 15.31 -4.06 5.11
C GLY A 289 15.05 -2.68 4.52
N GLN A 290 14.72 -2.66 3.23
CA GLN A 290 14.23 -1.48 2.51
C GLN A 290 12.78 -1.19 2.89
N ILE A 291 12.43 0.08 3.00
CA ILE A 291 11.05 0.54 3.20
C ILE A 291 10.58 1.24 1.93
N ASP A 292 9.49 0.77 1.33
CA ASP A 292 8.88 1.35 0.14
C ASP A 292 7.42 1.73 0.41
N PHE A 293 7.10 3.02 0.23
CA PHE A 293 5.74 3.55 0.31
C PHE A 293 5.28 4.12 -1.02
N GLY A 294 4.05 3.78 -1.42
CA GLY A 294 3.35 4.46 -2.51
C GLY A 294 2.73 5.78 -2.05
N GLU A 295 1.42 5.81 -1.81
CA GLU A 295 0.68 7.02 -1.44
C GLU A 295 0.26 7.00 0.05
N VAL A 296 0.66 8.02 0.82
CA VAL A 296 0.23 8.17 2.21
C VAL A 296 -0.53 9.49 2.41
N ARG A 297 -1.81 9.38 2.80
CA ARG A 297 -2.72 10.53 3.03
C ARG A 297 -2.68 11.11 4.44
N GLY A 298 -1.75 10.65 5.27
CA GLY A 298 -1.52 11.15 6.63
C GLY A 298 -0.04 11.34 6.92
N SER A 299 0.33 11.14 8.19
CA SER A 299 1.72 11.27 8.66
C SER A 299 2.48 9.95 8.62
N VAL A 300 3.79 10.03 8.39
CA VAL A 300 4.67 8.87 8.28
C VAL A 300 5.79 8.97 9.31
N ARG A 301 6.03 7.89 10.04
CA ARG A 301 7.26 7.64 10.81
C ARG A 301 7.88 6.35 10.30
N ALA A 302 9.07 6.43 9.71
CA ALA A 302 9.76 5.26 9.17
C ALA A 302 11.22 5.22 9.66
N GLN A 303 11.64 4.09 10.22
CA GLN A 303 13.00 3.88 10.69
C GLN A 303 13.57 2.57 10.14
N THR A 304 14.79 2.63 9.60
CA THR A 304 15.52 1.45 9.14
C THR A 304 16.97 1.43 9.63
N GLY A 305 17.44 0.26 10.07
CA GLY A 305 18.82 0.07 10.53
C GLY A 305 19.86 -0.04 9.41
N GLY A 306 19.47 -0.26 8.14
CA GLY A 306 20.44 -0.41 7.06
C GLY A 306 19.92 -0.27 5.63
N GLY A 307 18.62 -0.46 5.40
CA GLY A 307 18.03 -0.34 4.07
C GLY A 307 17.75 1.10 3.64
N GLY A 308 17.44 1.26 2.36
CA GLY A 308 16.95 2.54 1.83
C GLY A 308 15.50 2.80 2.23
N ILE A 309 15.10 4.07 2.18
CA ILE A 309 13.70 4.47 2.33
C ILE A 309 13.27 5.15 1.03
N HIS A 310 12.24 4.61 0.39
CA HIS A 310 11.62 5.22 -0.78
C HIS A 310 10.17 5.58 -0.47
N VAL A 311 9.83 6.83 -0.72
CA VAL A 311 8.49 7.37 -0.47
C VAL A 311 8.03 8.09 -1.73
N MET A 312 6.94 7.63 -2.34
CA MET A 312 6.43 8.25 -3.56
C MET A 312 5.65 9.54 -3.29
N TYR A 313 4.65 9.49 -2.41
CA TYR A 313 3.85 10.68 -2.08
C TYR A 313 3.34 10.66 -0.64
N VAL A 314 3.50 11.79 0.06
CA VAL A 314 2.94 11.99 1.40
C VAL A 314 2.36 13.40 1.52
N SER A 315 1.11 13.45 1.96
CA SER A 315 0.38 14.70 2.19
C SER A 315 0.66 15.32 3.57
N GLY A 316 0.84 14.50 4.61
CA GLY A 316 1.08 14.94 5.98
C GLY A 316 2.56 15.11 6.35
N PRO A 317 2.87 15.40 7.63
CA PRO A 317 4.25 15.49 8.12
C PRO A 317 4.92 14.11 8.12
N MET A 318 6.21 14.08 7.79
CA MET A 318 7.01 12.85 7.74
C MET A 318 8.27 12.94 8.58
N GLU A 319 8.60 11.83 9.23
CA GLU A 319 9.82 11.59 9.98
C GLU A 319 10.44 10.28 9.47
N VAL A 320 11.59 10.36 8.82
CA VAL A 320 12.25 9.22 8.17
C VAL A 320 13.71 9.15 8.58
N GLU A 321 14.15 7.99 9.07
CA GLU A 321 15.52 7.80 9.54
C GLU A 321 16.10 6.50 9.00
N SER A 322 17.31 6.58 8.43
CA SER A 322 18.05 5.41 7.96
C SER A 322 19.49 5.44 8.47
N ASN A 323 19.94 4.39 9.14
CA ASN A 323 21.32 4.38 9.64
C ASN A 323 22.38 4.22 8.54
N GLY A 324 22.04 3.69 7.36
CA GLY A 324 23.02 3.40 6.32
C GLY A 324 22.52 3.50 4.87
N GLY A 325 21.22 3.47 4.65
CA GLY A 325 20.62 3.54 3.32
C GLY A 325 20.35 4.97 2.84
N SER A 326 20.13 5.08 1.53
CA SER A 326 19.72 6.34 0.90
C SER A 326 18.22 6.57 1.11
N ILE A 327 17.84 7.85 1.19
CA ILE A 327 16.45 8.26 1.38
C ILE A 327 16.01 8.98 0.10
N CYS A 328 14.95 8.49 -0.54
CA CYS A 328 14.39 9.05 -1.77
C CYS A 328 12.93 9.44 -1.53
N LEU A 329 12.61 10.73 -1.61
CA LEU A 329 11.28 11.27 -1.35
C LEU A 329 10.79 12.00 -2.59
N THR A 330 9.88 11.44 -3.40
CA THR A 330 9.57 12.00 -4.74
C THR A 330 8.36 12.95 -4.79
N GLY A 331 7.59 13.06 -3.70
CA GLY A 331 6.38 13.88 -3.62
C GLY A 331 6.03 14.25 -2.19
N VAL A 332 6.75 15.20 -1.61
CA VAL A 332 6.53 15.65 -0.23
C VAL A 332 5.69 16.92 -0.22
N ALA A 333 4.44 16.84 0.28
CA ALA A 333 3.61 18.03 0.45
C ALA A 333 3.72 18.66 1.85
N GLY A 334 3.88 17.82 2.88
CA GLY A 334 3.99 18.24 4.28
C GLY A 334 5.41 18.62 4.74
N ALA A 335 5.56 18.82 6.06
CA ALA A 335 6.88 19.02 6.68
C ALA A 335 7.69 17.72 6.66
N VAL A 336 9.00 17.81 6.42
CA VAL A 336 9.88 16.64 6.34
C VAL A 336 11.01 16.73 7.36
N GLN A 337 11.18 15.67 8.14
CA GLN A 337 12.38 15.41 8.92
C GLN A 337 13.00 14.12 8.38
N ALA A 338 14.15 14.24 7.72
CA ALA A 338 14.87 13.09 7.18
C ALA A 338 16.30 13.06 7.71
N ALA A 339 16.76 11.91 8.21
CA ALA A 339 18.12 11.73 8.68
C ALA A 339 18.74 10.44 8.14
N THR A 340 19.99 10.52 7.68
CA THR A 340 20.79 9.35 7.34
C THR A 340 22.25 9.49 7.77
N SER A 341 22.91 8.42 8.20
CA SER A 341 24.33 8.51 8.60
C SER A 341 25.28 8.43 7.39
N GLY A 342 24.96 7.59 6.41
CA GLY A 342 25.87 7.29 5.29
C GLY A 342 25.29 7.45 3.89
N GLY A 343 23.96 7.47 3.75
CA GLY A 343 23.30 7.46 2.45
C GLY A 343 23.07 8.86 1.87
N THR A 344 22.69 8.91 0.60
CA THR A 344 22.28 10.16 -0.05
C THR A 344 20.82 10.45 0.27
N ILE A 345 20.49 11.70 0.60
CA ILE A 345 19.10 12.16 0.66
C ILE A 345 18.76 12.82 -0.67
N ARG A 346 17.73 12.31 -1.35
CA ARG A 346 17.14 12.95 -2.52
C ARG A 346 15.68 13.28 -2.23
N ALA A 347 15.34 14.56 -2.21
CA ALA A 347 14.01 15.03 -1.85
C ALA A 347 13.43 15.96 -2.92
N TRP A 348 12.28 15.59 -3.48
CA TRP A 348 11.42 16.43 -4.28
C TRP A 348 10.31 16.98 -3.39
N ILE A 349 10.50 18.23 -2.97
CA ILE A 349 9.55 18.93 -2.11
C ILE A 349 8.56 19.63 -3.03
N ASN A 350 7.29 19.23 -3.00
CA ASN A 350 6.24 19.81 -3.83
C ASN A 350 4.98 20.04 -2.97
N PRO A 351 4.96 21.12 -2.18
CA PRO A 351 3.80 21.43 -1.34
C PRO A 351 2.58 21.76 -2.17
N GLU A 352 1.40 21.50 -1.63
CA GLU A 352 0.16 21.85 -2.31
C GLU A 352 -0.01 23.38 -2.33
N ALA A 353 -0.47 23.91 -3.47
CA ALA A 353 -0.66 25.34 -3.63
C ALA A 353 -1.77 25.85 -2.71
N ALA A 354 -1.46 26.85 -1.88
CA ALA A 354 -2.48 27.57 -1.14
C ALA A 354 -3.38 28.28 -2.15
N SER A 355 -4.67 28.00 -2.12
CA SER A 355 -5.65 28.57 -3.04
C SER A 355 -5.57 30.11 -3.00
N GLY A 356 -5.16 30.72 -4.12
CA GLY A 356 -5.30 32.16 -4.37
C GLY A 356 -4.03 32.97 -4.61
N SER A 357 -2.80 32.52 -4.28
CA SER A 357 -1.60 33.37 -4.41
C SER A 357 -0.55 32.93 -5.43
N GLY A 358 -0.72 31.79 -6.11
CA GLY A 358 0.26 31.24 -7.07
C GLY A 358 1.59 30.79 -6.46
N LEU A 359 1.94 31.28 -5.27
CA LEU A 359 3.03 30.81 -4.42
C LEU A 359 2.63 29.54 -3.66
N VAL A 360 3.63 28.69 -3.47
CA VAL A 360 3.55 27.48 -2.66
C VAL A 360 4.36 27.69 -1.39
N ARG A 361 3.91 27.13 -0.25
CA ARG A 361 4.61 27.26 1.05
C ARG A 361 4.83 25.88 1.65
N LEU A 362 5.92 25.72 2.39
CA LEU A 362 6.14 24.52 3.18
C LEU A 362 5.07 24.39 4.28
N GLY A 363 4.57 23.18 4.51
CA GLY A 363 3.58 22.88 5.56
C GLY A 363 4.12 23.03 7.00
N GLY A 364 5.43 23.24 7.16
CA GLY A 364 6.09 23.43 8.45
C GLY A 364 7.61 23.52 8.32
N ALA A 365 8.32 23.53 9.45
CA ALA A 365 9.78 23.46 9.45
C ALA A 365 10.24 22.10 8.93
N SER A 366 11.15 22.11 7.96
CA SER A 366 11.70 20.90 7.34
C SER A 366 13.20 20.81 7.60
N GLN A 367 13.68 19.61 7.89
CA GLN A 367 15.08 19.34 8.17
C GLN A 367 15.54 18.07 7.44
N LEU A 368 16.62 18.19 6.67
CA LEU A 368 17.30 17.07 6.03
C LEU A 368 18.73 17.01 6.55
N ALA A 369 19.12 15.88 7.14
CA ALA A 369 20.43 15.69 7.74
C ALA A 369 21.10 14.42 7.19
N SER A 370 22.32 14.56 6.69
CA SER A 370 23.15 13.45 6.25
C SER A 370 24.48 13.46 7.01
N GLY A 371 25.02 12.30 7.37
CA GLY A 371 26.37 12.23 7.92
C GLY A 371 27.40 12.47 6.81
N THR A 372 27.70 11.45 6.01
CA THR A 372 28.71 11.52 4.95
C THR A 372 28.15 11.67 3.54
N GLY A 373 26.85 11.46 3.33
CA GLY A 373 26.24 11.43 2.00
C GLY A 373 25.79 12.82 1.52
N ASP A 374 25.51 12.89 0.21
CA ASP A 374 25.01 14.10 -0.44
C ASP A 374 23.54 14.36 -0.08
N ILE A 375 23.14 15.63 -0.15
CA ILE A 375 21.75 16.06 -0.04
C ILE A 375 21.38 16.78 -1.34
N ILE A 376 20.43 16.22 -2.08
CA ILE A 376 19.92 16.79 -3.33
C ILE A 376 18.46 17.13 -3.11
N VAL A 377 18.12 18.41 -3.24
CA VAL A 377 16.75 18.89 -3.04
C VAL A 377 16.25 19.57 -4.31
N TYR A 378 15.09 19.13 -4.77
CA TYR A 378 14.37 19.74 -5.87
C TYR A 378 13.19 20.55 -5.32
N LEU A 379 13.14 21.84 -5.68
CA LEU A 379 12.16 22.81 -5.21
C LEU A 379 11.37 23.41 -6.39
N PRO A 380 10.08 23.76 -6.24
CA PRO A 380 9.36 24.45 -7.29
C PRO A 380 9.76 25.93 -7.31
N ARG A 381 9.74 26.56 -8.50
CA ARG A 381 10.19 27.96 -8.65
C ARG A 381 9.39 28.97 -7.87
N ASN A 382 8.14 28.66 -7.54
CA ASN A 382 7.20 29.52 -6.80
C ASN A 382 7.17 29.23 -5.28
N LEU A 383 8.18 28.54 -4.73
CA LEU A 383 8.23 28.18 -3.31
C LEU A 383 8.66 29.37 -2.42
N ALA A 384 7.80 29.78 -1.48
CA ALA A 384 8.18 30.64 -0.36
C ALA A 384 8.77 29.83 0.81
N ALA A 385 10.06 29.99 1.07
CA ALA A 385 10.78 29.30 2.14
C ALA A 385 12.09 30.02 2.53
N ASN A 386 12.56 29.76 3.74
CA ASN A 386 13.89 30.19 4.19
C ASN A 386 14.84 28.99 4.14
N ILE A 387 15.87 29.05 3.29
CA ILE A 387 16.86 27.99 3.17
C ILE A 387 18.02 28.28 4.11
N ASP A 388 18.37 27.30 4.92
CA ASP A 388 19.57 27.27 5.77
C ASP A 388 20.31 25.97 5.47
N ALA A 389 21.41 26.05 4.72
CA ALA A 389 22.24 24.92 4.36
C ALA A 389 23.60 25.01 5.05
N THR A 390 24.06 23.92 5.67
CA THR A 390 25.31 23.86 6.40
C THR A 390 26.08 22.57 6.09
N VAL A 391 27.36 22.71 5.73
CA VAL A 391 28.33 21.61 5.56
C VAL A 391 29.42 21.77 6.61
N LEU A 392 29.59 20.82 7.53
CA LEU A 392 30.54 20.97 8.66
C LEU A 392 32.01 20.88 8.23
N ASN A 393 32.38 19.86 7.46
CA ASN A 393 33.74 19.64 6.96
C ASN A 393 33.79 19.92 5.45
N GLY A 394 33.41 21.14 5.07
CA GLY A 394 33.32 21.57 3.67
C GLY A 394 34.49 22.41 3.19
N ASN A 395 34.50 22.68 1.88
CA ASN A 395 35.20 23.80 1.26
C ASN A 395 34.21 24.54 0.34
N GLU A 396 34.62 25.65 -0.28
CA GLU A 396 33.77 26.53 -1.09
C GLU A 396 32.95 25.84 -2.21
N ARG A 397 33.31 24.61 -2.63
CA ARG A 397 32.63 23.84 -3.70
C ARG A 397 31.65 22.76 -3.21
N HIS A 398 31.26 22.76 -1.93
CA HIS A 398 30.39 21.72 -1.38
C HIS A 398 28.89 22.07 -1.39
N ILE A 399 28.53 23.33 -1.59
CA ILE A 399 27.13 23.74 -1.77
C ILE A 399 26.97 24.29 -3.18
N GLU A 400 26.18 23.61 -4.00
CA GLU A 400 25.87 23.97 -5.38
C GLU A 400 24.37 24.30 -5.46
N ALA A 401 24.02 25.40 -6.13
CA ALA A 401 22.63 25.76 -6.36
C ALA A 401 22.43 26.43 -7.71
N ASP A 402 21.22 26.33 -8.25
CA ASP A 402 20.83 27.06 -9.45
C ASP A 402 21.06 28.57 -9.26
N ALA A 403 21.56 29.23 -10.30
CA ALA A 403 21.89 30.66 -10.27
C ALA A 403 20.71 31.56 -9.85
N ALA A 404 19.47 31.10 -10.10
CA ALA A 404 18.24 31.80 -9.75
C ALA A 404 17.87 31.72 -8.25
N LEU A 405 18.55 30.91 -7.43
CA LEU A 405 18.31 30.81 -5.98
C LEU A 405 19.01 31.92 -5.16
N HIS A 406 19.96 32.65 -5.76
CA HIS A 406 20.71 33.75 -5.12
C HIS A 406 21.16 33.45 -3.67
N LEU A 407 21.88 32.34 -3.47
CA LEU A 407 22.39 31.97 -2.14
C LEU A 407 23.46 32.95 -1.67
N THR A 408 23.35 33.39 -0.41
CA THR A 408 24.41 34.09 0.29
C THR A 408 25.30 33.08 0.99
N MET A 409 26.52 32.92 0.49
CA MET A 409 27.52 32.00 1.02
C MET A 409 28.31 32.67 2.15
N GLN A 410 28.45 31.97 3.27
CA GLN A 410 29.27 32.34 4.42
C GLN A 410 30.15 31.13 4.77
N GLY A 411 31.42 31.17 4.39
CA GLY A 411 32.32 30.03 4.56
C GLY A 411 33.78 30.47 4.65
N PRO A 412 34.68 29.54 5.01
CA PRO A 412 36.10 29.83 5.13
C PRO A 412 36.66 30.20 3.75
N THR A 413 37.18 31.43 3.63
CA THR A 413 37.82 31.98 2.43
C THR A 413 39.19 31.36 2.13
N ASN A 414 39.74 30.56 3.05
CA ASN A 414 40.99 29.78 2.88
C ASN A 414 40.95 28.55 3.81
N GLY A 415 40.86 27.34 3.26
CA GLY A 415 40.99 26.06 4.00
C GLY A 415 39.70 25.23 4.10
N SER A 416 39.74 24.17 4.92
CA SER A 416 38.57 23.32 5.24
C SER A 416 37.89 23.82 6.51
N GLY A 417 36.56 23.97 6.48
CA GLY A 417 35.79 24.41 7.64
C GLY A 417 34.29 24.45 7.36
N PRO A 418 33.48 24.92 8.31
CA PRO A 418 32.04 24.93 8.13
C PRO A 418 31.63 25.94 7.05
N VAL A 419 30.92 25.46 6.04
CA VAL A 419 30.32 26.28 4.98
C VAL A 419 28.84 26.43 5.30
N HIS A 420 28.37 27.66 5.35
CA HIS A 420 26.98 28.01 5.60
C HIS A 420 26.42 28.78 4.39
N ALA A 421 25.20 28.47 3.99
CA ALA A 421 24.52 29.14 2.88
C ALA A 421 23.08 29.43 3.29
N VAL A 422 22.66 30.68 3.07
CA VAL A 422 21.31 31.14 3.38
C VAL A 422 20.65 31.76 2.17
N ALA A 423 19.35 31.50 2.00
CA ALA A 423 18.51 32.19 1.02
C ALA A 423 17.11 32.40 1.57
N VAL A 424 16.49 33.49 1.12
CA VAL A 424 15.08 33.80 1.38
C VAL A 424 14.36 33.76 0.04
N LEU A 425 13.50 32.77 -0.16
CA LEU A 425 12.74 32.60 -1.40
C LEU A 425 11.38 33.29 -1.29
N HIS A 426 11.03 34.13 -2.27
CA HIS A 426 9.71 34.76 -2.45
C HIS A 426 9.11 35.40 -1.18
N GLY A 427 9.91 36.20 -0.47
CA GLY A 427 9.47 36.87 0.77
C GLY A 427 9.57 36.00 2.03
N GLY A 428 10.10 34.78 1.91
CA GLY A 428 10.40 33.88 3.01
C GLY A 428 9.24 32.98 3.41
N GLY A 429 9.46 32.15 4.43
CA GLY A 429 8.47 31.17 4.88
C GLY A 429 9.02 30.26 5.98
N ALA A 430 8.48 29.04 6.05
CA ALA A 430 9.01 28.07 6.98
C ALA A 430 10.47 27.70 6.64
N PRO A 431 11.30 27.38 7.66
CA PRO A 431 12.70 27.08 7.43
C PRO A 431 12.88 25.68 6.83
N LEU A 432 13.73 25.58 5.81
CA LEU A 432 14.28 24.35 5.26
C LEU A 432 15.76 24.26 5.65
N LYS A 433 16.05 23.42 6.65
CA LYS A 433 17.39 23.21 7.18
C LYS A 433 18.04 22.00 6.53
N LEU A 434 19.19 22.20 5.91
CA LEU A 434 19.97 21.15 5.25
C LEU A 434 21.32 21.03 5.97
N ARG A 435 21.67 19.84 6.43
CA ARG A 435 22.93 19.62 7.17
C ARG A 435 23.66 18.40 6.68
N THR A 436 24.93 18.53 6.32
CA THR A 436 25.80 17.39 6.04
C THR A 436 27.16 17.53 6.72
N MET A 437 27.79 16.42 7.13
CA MET A 437 29.14 16.50 7.70
C MET A 437 30.21 16.64 6.63
N GLY A 438 30.10 15.92 5.51
CA GLY A 438 31.12 15.94 4.45
C GLY A 438 30.61 15.73 3.03
N GLY A 439 29.30 15.52 2.85
CA GLY A 439 28.69 15.42 1.52
C GLY A 439 28.48 16.78 0.87
N LYS A 440 28.02 16.76 -0.37
CA LYS A 440 27.61 17.95 -1.11
C LYS A 440 26.13 18.25 -0.90
N ILE A 441 25.78 19.52 -0.83
CA ILE A 441 24.38 19.97 -0.88
C ILE A 441 24.10 20.55 -2.25
N ARG A 442 23.10 20.01 -2.95
CA ARG A 442 22.61 20.51 -4.23
C ARG A 442 21.17 20.98 -4.12
N LEU A 443 20.92 22.21 -4.53
CA LEU A 443 19.60 22.81 -4.59
C LEU A 443 19.25 23.13 -6.05
N GLN A 444 18.20 22.49 -6.58
CA GLN A 444 17.79 22.64 -7.98
C GLN A 444 16.30 22.96 -8.08
N PHE A 445 15.90 23.71 -9.10
CA PHE A 445 14.49 23.88 -9.41
C PHE A 445 13.95 22.65 -10.18
N ILE A 446 12.74 22.20 -9.84
CA ILE A 446 12.08 21.01 -10.46
C ILE A 446 12.02 21.12 -12.00
N ASP A 447 11.89 22.35 -12.51
CA ASP A 447 11.79 22.62 -13.94
C ASP A 447 13.05 22.25 -14.74
N ALA A 448 14.19 22.04 -14.06
CA ALA A 448 15.43 21.64 -14.70
C ALA A 448 15.43 20.15 -15.13
N GLU A 449 14.56 19.30 -14.58
CA GLU A 449 14.68 17.84 -14.78
C GLU A 449 13.37 17.03 -14.60
N VAL A 450 12.25 17.54 -15.13
CA VAL A 450 10.97 16.80 -15.19
C VAL A 450 11.16 15.40 -15.81
N ALA A 451 12.02 15.29 -16.84
CA ALA A 451 12.35 14.03 -17.49
C ALA A 451 13.08 13.01 -16.59
N LEU A 452 13.99 13.46 -15.71
CA LEU A 452 14.71 12.57 -14.78
C LEU A 452 13.79 12.08 -13.65
N ARG A 453 12.88 12.94 -13.18
CA ARG A 453 11.85 12.55 -12.20
C ARG A 453 10.93 11.48 -12.77
N GLU A 454 10.49 11.64 -14.02
CA GLU A 454 9.66 10.66 -14.70
C GLU A 454 10.38 9.33 -14.99
N SER A 455 11.69 9.35 -15.29
CA SER A 455 12.46 8.13 -15.52
C SER A 455 12.69 7.34 -14.24
N LEU A 456 12.96 8.00 -13.11
CA LEU A 456 13.14 7.35 -11.81
C LEU A 456 11.84 6.74 -11.27
N VAL A 457 10.70 7.44 -11.43
CA VAL A 457 9.38 6.91 -11.05
C VAL A 457 9.02 5.69 -11.89
N ARG A 458 9.33 5.70 -13.19
CA ARG A 458 9.18 4.54 -14.07
C ARG A 458 10.05 3.36 -13.62
N GLU A 459 11.33 3.59 -13.37
CA GLU A 459 12.26 2.53 -12.94
C GLU A 459 11.85 1.89 -11.61
N GLN A 460 11.44 2.70 -10.62
CA GLN A 460 10.99 2.19 -9.33
C GLN A 460 9.69 1.39 -9.45
N MET A 461 8.76 1.83 -10.29
CA MET A 461 7.52 1.12 -10.54
C MET A 461 7.73 -0.21 -11.28
N ASP A 462 8.66 -0.26 -12.24
CA ASP A 462 9.02 -1.50 -12.94
C ASP A 462 9.60 -2.54 -11.97
N ARG A 463 10.46 -2.11 -11.04
CA ARG A 463 10.99 -3.00 -9.98
C ARG A 463 9.89 -3.50 -9.05
N LEU A 464 8.94 -2.63 -8.68
CA LEU A 464 7.81 -2.99 -7.84
C LEU A 464 6.89 -4.01 -8.55
N ASN A 465 6.54 -3.74 -9.80
CA ASN A 465 5.69 -4.61 -10.62
C ASN A 465 6.34 -5.97 -10.88
N LYS A 466 7.64 -6.02 -11.15
CA LYS A 466 8.37 -7.28 -11.29
C LYS A 466 8.28 -8.15 -10.03
N ARG A 467 8.41 -7.54 -8.84
CA ARG A 467 8.25 -8.24 -7.54
C ARG A 467 6.80 -8.70 -7.28
N LEU A 468 5.81 -7.95 -7.75
CA LEU A 468 4.39 -8.30 -7.62
C LEU A 468 4.00 -9.45 -8.56
N LEU A 469 4.55 -9.48 -9.78
CA LEU A 469 4.38 -10.57 -10.74
C LEU A 469 5.01 -11.89 -10.25
N GLU A 470 6.21 -11.82 -9.64
CA GLU A 470 6.86 -12.98 -9.02
C GLU A 470 6.07 -13.56 -7.83
N THR A 471 5.14 -12.79 -7.25
CA THR A 471 4.31 -13.20 -6.11
C THR A 471 2.86 -13.55 -6.48
N GLY A 472 2.51 -13.53 -7.77
CA GLY A 472 1.18 -13.92 -8.28
C GLY A 472 0.11 -12.82 -8.17
N PHE A 473 0.50 -11.58 -7.91
CA PHE A 473 -0.42 -10.43 -7.83
C PHE A 473 -0.45 -9.63 -9.15
N THR A 474 -1.58 -8.98 -9.41
CA THR A 474 -1.73 -8.10 -10.56
C THR A 474 -0.84 -6.86 -10.42
N PRO A 475 -0.08 -6.47 -11.46
CA PRO A 475 0.80 -5.30 -11.40
C PRO A 475 0.01 -4.03 -11.12
N VAL A 476 0.63 -3.12 -10.34
CA VAL A 476 0.08 -1.80 -10.05
C VAL A 476 0.35 -0.91 -11.27
N PRO A 477 -0.67 -0.32 -11.90
CA PRO A 477 -0.45 0.63 -12.99
C PRO A 477 0.28 1.87 -12.46
N LEU A 478 1.18 2.43 -13.27
CA LEU A 478 1.87 3.70 -12.98
C LEU A 478 0.86 4.77 -12.51
N PRO A 479 1.09 5.44 -11.38
CA PRO A 479 0.28 6.59 -11.02
C PRO A 479 0.50 7.68 -12.06
N LEU A 480 -0.56 8.02 -12.78
CA LEU A 480 -0.65 9.24 -13.57
C LEU A 480 -0.23 10.41 -12.67
N ALA A 481 0.74 11.18 -13.16
CA ALA A 481 1.36 12.31 -12.48
C ALA A 481 0.39 13.12 -11.58
N ILE A 482 0.80 13.37 -10.33
CA ILE A 482 0.22 14.41 -9.48
C ILE A 482 0.80 15.75 -9.96
N GLY A 483 0.10 16.71 -10.59
CA GLY A 483 -1.25 16.85 -11.16
C GLY A 483 -1.15 17.96 -12.24
N LEU A 484 -2.04 18.14 -13.20
CA LEU A 484 -3.49 18.00 -13.22
C LEU A 484 -3.91 17.14 -14.41
N ALA A 485 -4.89 16.26 -14.15
CA ALA A 485 -5.71 15.50 -15.09
C ALA A 485 -5.28 15.50 -16.56
N ASN A 486 -4.79 14.36 -17.04
CA ASN A 486 -4.94 14.02 -18.44
C ASN A 486 -5.56 12.62 -18.55
N PRO A 487 -6.77 12.47 -19.09
CA PRO A 487 -7.23 11.18 -19.56
C PRO A 487 -6.41 10.79 -20.80
N GLN A 488 -5.71 9.66 -20.66
CA GLN A 488 -5.41 8.68 -21.71
C GLN A 488 -4.26 8.99 -22.69
N ALA A 489 -3.10 8.39 -22.40
CA ALA A 489 -2.22 7.83 -23.42
C ALA A 489 -2.42 6.30 -23.44
N GLN A 490 -2.68 5.77 -24.63
CA GLN A 490 -2.89 4.36 -24.95
C GLN A 490 -1.56 3.59 -25.00
N PRO A 491 -1.50 2.31 -24.61
CA PRO A 491 -0.51 1.35 -25.10
C PRO A 491 -1.01 0.57 -26.34
N GLN A 492 -0.06 0.15 -27.16
CA GLN A 492 -0.15 -0.53 -28.47
C GLN A 492 -0.96 -1.84 -28.51
N PRO A 493 -1.49 -2.27 -29.69
CA PRO A 493 -2.08 -3.61 -29.91
C PRO A 493 -0.98 -4.66 -30.17
N GLU A 494 -1.16 -5.95 -29.79
CA GLU A 494 -1.90 -7.04 -30.48
C GLU A 494 -1.98 -8.31 -29.57
N PRO A 495 -2.67 -9.44 -29.90
CA PRO A 495 -3.93 -9.70 -30.63
C PRO A 495 -4.95 -10.51 -29.74
N PRO A 496 -6.14 -10.93 -30.22
CA PRO A 496 -7.38 -10.99 -29.43
C PRO A 496 -7.78 -12.38 -28.90
N LYS A 497 -8.81 -12.42 -28.01
CA LYS A 497 -10.11 -13.11 -28.26
C LYS A 497 -11.12 -13.06 -27.10
N ASN A 498 -12.28 -12.50 -27.43
CA ASN A 498 -13.68 -12.91 -27.17
C ASN A 498 -14.19 -13.13 -25.73
N ALA A 499 -15.16 -12.30 -25.31
CA ALA A 499 -16.59 -12.64 -25.20
C ALA A 499 -17.29 -11.79 -24.12
N THR A 500 -17.92 -10.65 -24.47
CA THR A 500 -18.97 -9.97 -23.65
C THR A 500 -19.57 -8.75 -24.39
N ASP A 501 -20.43 -9.00 -25.39
CA ASP A 501 -20.99 -7.99 -26.33
C ASP A 501 -22.23 -7.19 -25.84
N TRP A 502 -22.78 -7.41 -24.64
CA TRP A 502 -24.06 -6.78 -24.26
C TRP A 502 -23.94 -5.55 -23.34
N LEU A 503 -22.87 -5.44 -22.56
CA LEU A 503 -22.63 -4.32 -21.64
C LEU A 503 -22.05 -3.09 -22.37
N GLU A 504 -21.34 -3.32 -23.48
CA GLU A 504 -20.76 -2.27 -24.32
C GLU A 504 -21.82 -1.48 -25.10
N ASP A 505 -22.90 -2.12 -25.58
CA ASP A 505 -23.97 -1.43 -26.32
C ASP A 505 -24.79 -0.47 -25.43
N TRP A 506 -24.97 -0.81 -24.15
CA TRP A 506 -25.64 0.05 -23.17
C TRP A 506 -24.75 1.22 -22.71
N LEU A 507 -23.45 0.97 -22.49
CA LEU A 507 -22.48 2.02 -22.18
C LEU A 507 -22.26 2.98 -23.37
N ASN A 508 -22.30 2.46 -24.60
CA ASN A 508 -22.21 3.27 -25.83
C ASN A 508 -23.43 4.16 -26.07
N ASP A 509 -24.63 3.81 -25.58
CA ASP A 509 -25.81 4.69 -25.63
C ASP A 509 -25.73 5.83 -24.59
N LEU A 510 -25.15 5.56 -23.43
CA LEU A 510 -24.87 6.55 -22.38
C LEU A 510 -23.76 7.53 -22.78
N GLU A 511 -22.70 7.06 -23.45
CA GLU A 511 -21.57 7.88 -23.89
C GLU A 511 -21.92 8.80 -25.09
N ARG A 512 -22.85 8.36 -25.96
CA ARG A 512 -23.42 9.18 -27.05
C ARG A 512 -24.17 10.43 -26.57
N LYS A 513 -24.61 10.49 -25.32
CA LYS A 513 -25.36 11.63 -24.75
C LYS A 513 -24.48 12.69 -24.06
N PHE A 514 -23.20 12.42 -23.75
CA PHE A 514 -22.43 13.29 -22.84
C PHE A 514 -21.12 13.91 -23.36
N ARG A 515 -20.52 13.49 -24.49
CA ARG A 515 -19.29 14.12 -25.04
C ARG A 515 -19.45 14.56 -26.50
N GLY A 516 -19.95 15.78 -26.71
CA GLY A 516 -20.17 16.37 -28.03
C GLY A 516 -19.05 17.30 -28.52
N SER A 517 -17.80 16.84 -28.63
CA SER A 517 -16.77 17.62 -29.33
C SER A 517 -15.81 16.71 -30.08
N ILE A 518 -15.69 16.92 -31.38
CA ILE A 518 -14.82 16.13 -32.26
C ILE A 518 -13.56 16.94 -32.54
N SER A 519 -12.38 16.31 -32.41
CA SER A 519 -11.11 16.90 -32.82
C SER A 519 -11.02 16.92 -34.35
N GLU A 520 -10.72 18.06 -34.94
CA GLU A 520 -10.53 18.20 -36.39
C GLU A 520 -9.11 18.64 -36.73
N ASP A 521 -8.57 18.03 -37.79
CA ASP A 521 -7.28 18.38 -38.36
C ASP A 521 -7.19 19.88 -38.71
N PRO A 522 -6.07 20.56 -38.39
CA PRO A 522 -5.88 22.00 -38.65
C PRO A 522 -6.15 22.42 -40.10
N ASP A 523 -5.80 21.60 -41.09
CA ASP A 523 -5.92 21.98 -42.50
C ASP A 523 -7.38 21.91 -42.97
N ASP A 524 -8.13 20.93 -42.48
CA ASP A 524 -9.56 20.80 -42.74
C ASP A 524 -10.37 21.89 -42.03
N PHE A 525 -9.95 22.33 -40.85
CA PHE A 525 -10.52 23.49 -40.18
C PHE A 525 -10.32 24.77 -41.00
N LEU A 526 -9.08 25.04 -41.45
CA LEU A 526 -8.77 26.25 -42.22
C LEU A 526 -9.57 26.35 -43.52
N ARG A 527 -9.89 25.22 -44.17
CA ARG A 527 -10.76 25.18 -45.36
C ARG A 527 -12.21 25.58 -45.08
N ARG A 528 -12.68 25.47 -43.84
CA ARG A 528 -14.05 25.85 -43.43
C ARG A 528 -14.16 27.28 -42.94
N VAL A 529 -13.03 27.97 -42.71
CA VAL A 529 -13.02 29.38 -42.31
C VAL A 529 -13.52 30.24 -43.47
N THR A 530 -14.63 30.94 -43.24
CA THR A 530 -15.30 31.80 -44.25
C THR A 530 -14.89 33.25 -44.12
N TYR A 531 -14.49 33.67 -42.93
CA TYR A 531 -14.00 35.01 -42.67
C TYR A 531 -12.79 34.94 -41.75
N ARG A 532 -11.66 35.47 -42.23
CA ARG A 532 -10.36 35.50 -41.55
C ARG A 532 -9.83 36.92 -41.57
N THR A 533 -9.44 37.41 -40.39
CA THR A 533 -8.66 38.64 -40.22
C THR A 533 -7.29 38.27 -39.69
N ASP A 534 -6.22 38.76 -40.31
CA ASP A 534 -4.87 38.57 -39.79
C ASP A 534 -4.60 39.48 -38.58
N PRO A 535 -3.73 39.07 -37.64
CA PRO A 535 -3.43 39.84 -36.45
C PRO A 535 -2.64 41.11 -36.78
N SER A 536 -3.03 42.23 -36.17
CA SER A 536 -2.25 43.45 -36.25
C SER A 536 -1.01 43.33 -35.39
N TYR A 537 0.15 43.68 -35.93
CA TYR A 537 1.41 43.62 -35.19
C TYR A 537 1.43 44.68 -34.06
N PRO A 538 1.66 44.31 -32.79
CA PRO A 538 1.70 45.28 -31.69
C PRO A 538 2.83 46.29 -31.84
N ALA A 539 2.54 47.60 -31.71
CA ALA A 539 3.54 48.67 -31.86
C ALA A 539 4.72 48.54 -30.87
N LEU A 540 4.46 48.00 -29.67
CA LEU A 540 5.50 47.73 -28.67
C LEU A 540 6.45 46.59 -29.11
N ALA A 541 5.88 45.50 -29.64
CA ALA A 541 6.65 44.38 -30.18
C ALA A 541 7.46 44.80 -31.43
N GLN A 542 6.91 45.70 -32.25
CA GLN A 542 7.59 46.22 -33.44
C GLN A 542 8.81 47.08 -33.07
N ARG A 543 8.67 47.96 -32.07
CA ARG A 543 9.79 48.78 -31.56
C ARG A 543 10.87 47.94 -30.88
N ALA A 544 10.49 46.81 -30.29
CA ALA A 544 11.39 45.88 -29.60
C ALA A 544 11.99 44.78 -30.50
N GLY A 545 11.61 44.72 -31.79
CA GLY A 545 12.12 43.70 -32.73
C GLY A 545 11.68 42.26 -32.44
N ILE A 546 10.61 42.06 -31.68
CA ILE A 546 10.17 40.76 -31.16
C ILE A 546 9.41 39.97 -32.23
N HIS A 547 10.03 38.93 -32.80
CA HIS A 547 9.43 38.04 -33.79
C HIS A 547 9.19 36.64 -33.21
N GLY A 548 8.25 35.89 -33.80
CA GLY A 548 7.94 34.53 -33.33
C GLY A 548 6.62 33.99 -33.85
N PHE A 549 6.26 32.78 -33.40
CA PHE A 549 4.99 32.14 -33.74
C PHE A 549 4.07 32.07 -32.51
N VAL A 550 2.76 32.11 -32.74
CA VAL A 550 1.74 31.94 -31.71
C VAL A 550 0.79 30.83 -32.14
N ARG A 551 0.66 29.79 -31.32
CA ARG A 551 -0.18 28.62 -31.55
C ARG A 551 -1.34 28.58 -30.55
N LEU A 552 -2.57 28.57 -31.06
CA LEU A 552 -3.81 28.65 -30.30
C LEU A 552 -4.68 27.42 -30.57
N GLN A 553 -5.32 26.90 -29.53
CA GLN A 553 -6.41 25.93 -29.66
C GLN A 553 -7.74 26.69 -29.75
N VAL A 554 -8.51 26.40 -30.79
CA VAL A 554 -9.77 27.07 -31.09
C VAL A 554 -10.92 26.09 -31.14
N ARG A 555 -12.08 26.51 -30.65
CA ARG A 555 -13.35 25.77 -30.71
C ARG A 555 -14.29 26.46 -31.68
N VAL A 556 -14.78 25.72 -32.66
CA VAL A 556 -15.88 26.14 -33.54
C VAL A 556 -17.18 25.66 -32.94
N THR A 557 -18.05 26.60 -32.59
CA THR A 557 -19.39 26.32 -32.06
C THR A 557 -20.35 25.90 -33.17
N LYS A 558 -21.48 25.28 -32.81
CA LYS A 558 -22.59 24.93 -33.73
C LYS A 558 -23.08 26.12 -34.56
N ASP A 559 -22.96 27.34 -34.04
CA ASP A 559 -23.34 28.59 -34.69
C ASP A 559 -22.26 29.16 -35.64
N GLY A 560 -21.12 28.47 -35.79
CA GLY A 560 -20.02 28.86 -36.69
C GLY A 560 -19.11 29.96 -36.14
N ARG A 561 -19.23 30.30 -34.85
CA ARG A 561 -18.29 31.20 -34.15
C ARG A 561 -17.04 30.44 -33.74
N VAL A 562 -15.89 31.06 -33.92
CA VAL A 562 -14.59 30.53 -33.50
C VAL A 562 -14.18 31.18 -32.18
N GLU A 563 -13.99 30.38 -31.15
CA GLU A 563 -13.60 30.80 -29.81
C GLU A 563 -12.21 30.27 -29.47
N VAL A 564 -11.38 31.05 -28.81
CA VAL A 564 -10.09 30.58 -28.32
C VAL A 564 -10.33 29.78 -27.03
N GLN A 565 -9.97 28.50 -27.05
CA GLN A 565 -10.11 27.63 -25.89
C GLN A 565 -8.86 27.67 -25.01
N LYS A 566 -7.67 27.70 -25.63
CA LYS A 566 -6.39 27.69 -24.91
C LYS A 566 -5.26 28.26 -25.77
N VAL A 567 -4.34 28.99 -25.15
CA VAL A 567 -3.04 29.34 -25.76
C VAL A 567 -2.10 28.15 -25.56
N LEU A 568 -1.59 27.57 -26.66
CA LEU A 568 -0.71 26.41 -26.59
C LEU A 568 0.76 26.83 -26.49
N GLU A 569 1.17 27.83 -27.28
CA GLU A 569 2.56 28.30 -27.36
C GLU A 569 2.64 29.71 -27.97
N GLY A 570 3.59 30.55 -27.55
CA GLY A 570 3.86 31.85 -28.17
C GLY A 570 4.38 32.91 -27.19
N GLU A 571 5.10 33.90 -27.73
CA GLU A 571 5.65 35.02 -26.94
C GLU A 571 4.52 35.90 -26.36
N PRO A 572 4.48 36.16 -25.05
CA PRO A 572 3.38 36.88 -24.40
C PRO A 572 3.02 38.23 -25.07
N ALA A 573 4.00 38.95 -25.60
CA ALA A 573 3.79 40.22 -26.28
C ALA A 573 2.99 40.13 -27.60
N LEU A 574 2.88 38.93 -28.21
CA LEU A 574 2.21 38.68 -29.48
C LEU A 574 0.88 37.91 -29.34
N VAL A 575 0.64 37.29 -28.17
CA VAL A 575 -0.53 36.42 -27.91
C VAL A 575 -1.85 37.19 -28.00
N ASP A 576 -1.92 38.39 -27.41
CA ASP A 576 -3.16 39.18 -27.39
C ASP A 576 -3.62 39.58 -28.81
N ALA A 577 -2.66 39.93 -29.68
CA ALA A 577 -2.94 40.25 -31.08
C ALA A 577 -3.49 39.03 -31.86
N ALA A 578 -2.94 37.84 -31.59
CA ALA A 578 -3.42 36.59 -32.19
C ALA A 578 -4.82 36.22 -31.68
N ILE A 579 -5.11 36.40 -30.40
CA ILE A 579 -6.42 36.13 -29.80
C ILE A 579 -7.49 37.06 -30.40
N ASP A 580 -7.20 38.35 -30.52
CA ASP A 580 -8.16 39.33 -31.05
C ASP A 580 -8.46 39.13 -32.54
N ALA A 581 -7.48 38.61 -33.29
CA ALA A 581 -7.69 38.18 -34.67
C ALA A 581 -8.68 36.99 -34.73
N VAL A 582 -8.46 35.95 -33.91
CA VAL A 582 -9.30 34.74 -33.91
C VAL A 582 -10.73 35.01 -33.46
N LYS A 583 -10.97 35.89 -32.48
CA LYS A 583 -12.33 36.27 -32.03
C LYS A 583 -13.21 36.80 -33.17
N ARG A 584 -12.58 37.38 -34.20
CA ARG A 584 -13.27 37.94 -35.37
C ARG A 584 -13.53 36.89 -36.46
N TRP A 585 -12.95 35.70 -36.36
CA TRP A 585 -13.11 34.65 -37.38
C TRP A 585 -14.50 34.02 -37.37
N ARG A 586 -14.92 33.51 -38.52
CA ARG A 586 -16.16 32.71 -38.69
C ARG A 586 -15.87 31.50 -39.55
N ALA A 587 -16.44 30.35 -39.19
CA ALA A 587 -16.28 29.09 -39.91
C ALA A 587 -17.63 28.41 -40.15
N LYS A 588 -17.78 27.67 -41.25
CA LYS A 588 -19.00 26.87 -41.49
C LYS A 588 -19.10 25.76 -40.43
N PRO A 589 -20.24 25.54 -39.75
CA PRO A 589 -20.38 24.46 -38.75
C PRO A 589 -20.11 23.06 -39.34
N LYS A 590 -19.63 22.12 -38.51
CA LYS A 590 -19.40 20.73 -38.93
C LYS A 590 -20.63 19.89 -38.66
N TRP A 591 -21.01 19.09 -39.64
CA TRP A 591 -22.15 18.19 -39.56
C TRP A 591 -21.64 16.76 -39.42
N VAL A 592 -22.08 16.07 -38.37
CA VAL A 592 -21.80 14.64 -38.19
C VAL A 592 -23.12 13.93 -37.93
N LYS A 593 -23.44 12.94 -38.78
CA LYS A 593 -24.70 12.18 -38.74
C LYS A 593 -25.95 13.08 -38.67
N GLY A 594 -25.97 14.16 -39.46
CA GLY A 594 -27.12 15.08 -39.57
C GLY A 594 -27.30 16.08 -38.42
N LYS A 595 -26.39 16.13 -37.43
CA LYS A 595 -26.40 17.11 -36.34
C LYS A 595 -25.17 18.01 -36.38
N GLN A 596 -25.35 19.29 -36.04
CA GLN A 596 -24.23 20.22 -35.86
C GLN A 596 -23.50 19.91 -34.56
N VAL A 597 -22.18 19.77 -34.65
CA VAL A 597 -21.31 19.42 -33.53
C VAL A 597 -20.23 20.46 -33.35
N ASP A 598 -19.83 20.68 -32.10
CA ASP A 598 -18.70 21.55 -31.79
C ASP A 598 -17.40 20.84 -32.18
N VAL A 599 -16.46 21.62 -32.72
CA VAL A 599 -15.19 21.10 -33.23
C VAL A 599 -14.03 21.84 -32.60
N ILE A 600 -13.00 21.11 -32.18
CA ILE A 600 -11.76 21.69 -31.65
C ILE A 600 -10.66 21.51 -32.69
N SER A 601 -9.90 22.57 -32.95
CA SER A 601 -8.75 22.55 -33.86
C SER A 601 -7.64 23.49 -33.38
N THR A 602 -6.49 23.48 -34.06
CA THR A 602 -5.29 24.27 -33.71
C THR A 602 -4.93 25.24 -34.83
N VAL A 603 -4.57 26.47 -34.49
CA VAL A 603 -4.18 27.54 -35.44
C VAL A 603 -2.82 28.10 -35.05
N THR A 604 -1.97 28.32 -36.05
CA THR A 604 -0.63 28.92 -35.87
C THR A 604 -0.53 30.24 -36.65
N PHE A 605 -0.08 31.30 -35.97
CA PHE A 605 0.25 32.61 -36.55
C PHE A 605 1.76 32.81 -36.56
N ASN A 606 2.30 33.34 -37.65
CA ASN A 606 3.71 33.69 -37.76
C ASN A 606 3.86 35.21 -37.86
N PHE A 607 4.54 35.84 -36.89
CA PHE A 607 4.77 37.28 -36.84
C PHE A 607 6.19 37.58 -37.33
N LEU A 608 6.27 38.09 -38.56
CA LEU A 608 7.52 38.50 -39.20
C LEU A 608 7.52 40.03 -39.35
N LEU A 609 8.62 40.68 -38.97
CA LEU A 609 8.87 42.09 -39.31
C LEU A 609 9.21 42.17 -40.82
N ARG A 610 8.52 43.04 -41.55
CA ARG A 610 8.81 43.35 -42.96
C ARG A 610 9.66 44.60 -43.08
#